data_AF-A0A1Q7YLM6-F1
#
_entry.id   AF-A0A1Q7YLM6-F1
#
_cell.length_a   1.000
_cell.length_b   1.000
_cell.length_c   1.000
_cell.angle_alpha   90.00
_cell.angle_beta   90.00
_cell.angle_gamma   90.00
#
_symmetry.space_group_name_H-M   'P 1'
#
loop_
_entity.id
_entity.type
_entity.pdbx_description
1 polymer ?
#
loop_
_entity_poly.entity_id
_entity_poly.type
_entity_poly.pdbx_seq_one_letter_code
_entity_poly.pdbx_strand_id
1 'polypeptide(L)'
;MRVTVYDMIARRFLATLSPPSLSTITEVHLRVGDTAFAAVGQSMVEPGWREILPDEHEVAALPDVQQGQELIVREVRVVEDRTTPPPLHTQGTLLLTMQRLGLGTKSTRHEILDLLFRRQYIGGRSIRTTAAGRALVDALTIYGPDVTDPEMTRHLEDRMTAIAEGRATLAEVVDESRRDLHEVLAELRAHQPSLVRWLRDATFLEKDYGPCDACPDGRMVRRRARNGWAFLGCNRFPACRRRLRLSALGQRLPWAEPEAIPEAMRTPPATPAT
;
A
#
# COMPACT_ATOMS: atom_id res chain seq x y z
N MET A 1 13.97 16.15 9.03
CA MET A 1 14.07 14.99 8.12
C MET A 1 15.45 14.31 8.12
N ARG A 2 16.59 15.04 8.17
CA ARG A 2 17.94 14.41 8.21
C ARG A 2 18.28 13.72 9.54
N VAL A 3 17.91 14.34 10.67
CA VAL A 3 18.18 13.80 12.02
C VAL A 3 17.44 12.48 12.27
N THR A 4 16.21 12.34 11.75
CA THR A 4 15.37 11.15 11.96
C THR A 4 15.87 9.92 11.21
N VAL A 5 16.38 10.08 9.98
CA VAL A 5 16.96 8.95 9.22
C VAL A 5 18.32 8.56 9.79
N TYR A 6 19.15 9.55 10.14
CA TYR A 6 20.43 9.29 10.80
C TYR A 6 20.24 8.54 12.12
N ASP A 7 19.35 9.00 12.99
CA ASP A 7 19.05 8.36 14.27
C ASP A 7 18.56 6.92 14.08
N MET A 8 17.65 6.68 13.12
CA MET A 8 17.21 5.33 12.78
C MET A 8 18.37 4.41 12.34
N ILE A 9 19.25 4.90 11.46
CA ILE A 9 20.42 4.14 10.99
C ILE A 9 21.41 3.89 12.14
N ALA A 10 21.73 4.93 12.91
CA ALA A 10 22.69 4.86 14.00
C ALA A 10 22.20 3.89 15.10
N ARG A 11 20.95 4.01 15.53
CA ARG A 11 20.33 3.09 16.51
C ARG A 11 20.31 1.66 15.99
N ARG A 12 19.93 1.45 14.72
CA ARG A 12 19.93 0.11 14.12
C ARG A 12 21.33 -0.49 14.07
N PHE A 13 22.34 0.29 13.71
CA PHE A 13 23.73 -0.15 13.69
C PHE A 13 24.25 -0.47 15.10
N LEU A 14 24.04 0.42 16.07
CA LEU A 14 24.46 0.21 17.46
C LEU A 14 23.77 -1.02 18.09
N ALA A 15 22.50 -1.26 17.76
CA ALA A 15 21.79 -2.46 18.17
C ALA A 15 22.45 -3.76 17.65
N THR A 16 23.07 -3.75 16.45
CA THR A 16 23.81 -4.94 15.95
C THR A 16 25.10 -5.24 16.69
N LEU A 17 25.63 -4.26 17.44
CA LEU A 17 26.84 -4.39 18.25
C LEU A 17 26.52 -4.62 19.74
N SER A 18 25.23 -4.63 20.10
CA SER A 18 24.76 -4.78 21.47
C SER A 18 24.52 -6.24 21.82
N PRO A 19 24.53 -6.61 23.11
CA PRO A 19 24.16 -7.95 23.56
C PRO A 19 22.74 -8.36 23.12
N PRO A 20 22.46 -9.67 23.00
CA PRO A 20 21.10 -10.14 22.76
C PRO A 20 20.17 -9.71 23.89
N SER A 21 18.91 -9.44 23.56
CA SER A 21 17.86 -9.26 24.55
C SER A 21 17.35 -10.62 25.02
N LEU A 22 17.26 -10.81 26.34
CA LEU A 22 16.72 -12.02 26.96
C LEU A 22 15.34 -11.71 27.54
N SER A 23 14.37 -12.55 27.21
CA SER A 23 13.01 -12.46 27.73
C SER A 23 12.50 -13.84 28.08
N THR A 24 11.73 -13.92 29.16
CA THR A 24 10.99 -15.11 29.54
C THR A 24 9.59 -15.02 28.94
N ILE A 25 9.17 -16.08 28.25
CA ILE A 25 7.80 -16.23 27.75
C ILE A 25 7.12 -17.27 28.64
N THR A 26 5.99 -16.90 29.22
CA THR A 26 5.17 -17.78 30.05
C THR A 26 3.87 -18.07 29.31
N GLU A 27 3.65 -19.33 28.97
CA GLU A 27 2.39 -19.80 28.41
C GLU A 27 1.63 -20.60 29.49
N VAL A 28 0.39 -20.21 29.75
CA VAL A 28 -0.48 -20.84 30.74
C VAL A 28 -1.69 -21.42 30.03
N HIS A 29 -1.84 -22.74 30.10
CA HIS A 29 -3.03 -23.44 29.63
C HIS A 29 -4.02 -23.58 30.79
N LEU A 30 -5.23 -23.09 30.57
CA LEU A 30 -6.31 -23.08 31.54
C LEU A 30 -7.45 -23.95 31.03
N ARG A 31 -8.13 -24.65 31.94
CA ARG A 31 -9.33 -25.43 31.61
C ARG A 31 -10.49 -24.92 32.44
N VAL A 32 -11.56 -24.48 31.77
CA VAL A 32 -12.80 -24.05 32.40
C VAL A 32 -13.91 -24.97 31.90
N GLY A 33 -14.35 -25.89 32.76
CA GLY A 33 -15.22 -27.00 32.36
C GLY A 33 -14.54 -27.90 31.32
N ASP A 34 -15.13 -27.95 30.12
CA ASP A 34 -14.63 -28.72 28.98
C ASP A 34 -13.85 -27.88 27.95
N THR A 35 -13.72 -26.57 28.18
CA THR A 35 -13.08 -25.64 27.24
C THR A 35 -11.65 -25.34 27.66
N ALA A 36 -10.72 -25.41 26.71
CA ALA A 36 -9.33 -25.01 26.89
C ALA A 36 -9.12 -23.54 26.51
N PHE A 37 -8.36 -22.84 27.34
CA PHE A 37 -7.92 -21.46 27.13
C PHE A 37 -6.40 -21.39 27.23
N ALA A 38 -5.78 -20.42 26.56
CA ALA A 38 -4.36 -20.14 26.66
C ALA A 38 -4.14 -18.66 26.96
N ALA A 39 -3.19 -18.37 27.83
CA ALA A 39 -2.70 -17.02 28.10
C ALA A 39 -1.19 -17.01 27.89
N VAL A 40 -0.67 -15.97 27.25
CA VAL A 40 0.77 -15.78 27.03
C VAL A 40 1.18 -14.47 27.69
N GLY A 41 2.23 -14.53 28.49
CA GLY A 41 2.89 -13.38 29.07
C GLY A 41 4.36 -13.34 28.68
N GLN A 42 4.93 -12.16 28.74
CA GLN A 42 6.36 -11.96 28.52
C GLN A 42 6.93 -11.08 29.62
N SER A 43 8.13 -11.40 30.09
CA SER A 43 8.91 -10.54 30.97
C SER A 43 10.32 -10.38 30.44
N MET A 44 10.83 -9.15 30.41
CA MET A 44 12.18 -8.86 29.98
C MET A 44 13.16 -9.15 31.13
N VAL A 45 14.12 -10.04 30.88
CA VAL A 45 15.16 -10.38 31.87
C VAL A 45 16.37 -9.49 31.65
N GLU A 46 16.83 -9.41 30.40
CA GLU A 46 17.91 -8.52 29.99
C GLU A 46 17.49 -7.76 28.72
N PRO A 47 17.53 -6.42 28.72
CA PRO A 47 17.07 -5.66 27.58
C PRO A 47 18.02 -5.76 26.37
N GLY A 48 19.34 -5.85 26.58
CA GLY A 48 20.31 -5.95 25.48
C GLY A 48 20.11 -4.84 24.43
N TRP A 49 20.08 -5.21 23.16
CA TRP A 49 19.82 -4.27 22.05
C TRP A 49 18.51 -3.47 22.17
N ARG A 50 17.52 -3.94 22.96
CA ARG A 50 16.22 -3.25 23.14
C ARG A 50 16.33 -1.96 23.94
N GLU A 51 17.42 -1.71 24.65
CA GLU A 51 17.67 -0.39 25.25
C GLU A 51 17.79 0.71 24.17
N ILE A 52 18.27 0.34 22.99
CA ILE A 52 18.52 1.26 21.87
C ILE A 52 17.31 1.32 20.93
N LEU A 53 16.65 0.17 20.73
CA LEU A 53 15.45 -0.01 19.90
C LEU A 53 14.35 -0.71 20.73
N PRO A 54 13.61 0.04 21.57
CA PRO A 54 12.53 -0.54 22.37
C PRO A 54 11.34 -0.98 21.50
N ASP A 55 10.65 -2.03 21.93
CA ASP A 55 9.41 -2.49 21.29
C ASP A 55 8.26 -1.52 21.64
N GLU A 56 7.41 -1.17 20.66
CA GLU A 56 6.29 -0.23 20.90
C GLU A 56 5.15 -0.86 21.71
N HIS A 57 5.05 -2.19 21.70
CA HIS A 57 3.97 -2.95 22.34
C HIS A 57 4.57 -4.11 23.15
N GLU A 58 4.86 -3.86 24.42
CA GLU A 58 5.29 -4.93 25.32
C GLU A 58 4.10 -5.80 25.73
N VAL A 59 4.27 -7.11 25.63
CA VAL A 59 3.34 -8.07 26.21
C VAL A 59 3.61 -8.11 27.71
N ALA A 60 2.57 -7.85 28.51
CA ALA A 60 2.70 -7.84 29.96
C ALA A 60 3.03 -9.24 30.51
N ALA A 61 3.74 -9.27 31.64
CA ALA A 61 3.97 -10.51 32.38
C ALA A 61 2.64 -11.05 32.92
N LEU A 62 2.50 -12.38 32.90
CA LEU A 62 1.39 -13.03 33.61
C LEU A 62 1.68 -13.07 35.11
N PRO A 63 0.65 -13.05 35.96
CA PRO A 63 0.83 -13.29 37.39
C PRO A 63 1.37 -14.71 37.63
N ASP A 64 2.07 -14.88 38.74
CA ASP A 64 2.57 -16.20 39.14
C ASP A 64 1.42 -17.18 39.37
N VAL A 65 1.46 -18.30 38.66
CA VAL A 65 0.49 -19.39 38.76
C VAL A 65 1.22 -20.72 38.85
N GLN A 66 0.66 -21.67 39.60
CA GLN A 66 1.21 -23.01 39.77
C GLN A 66 0.39 -24.05 39.02
N GLN A 67 1.05 -25.12 38.58
CA GLN A 67 0.36 -26.24 37.95
C GLN A 67 -0.61 -26.89 38.96
N GLY A 68 -1.86 -27.08 38.54
CA GLY A 68 -2.92 -27.60 39.40
C GLY A 68 -3.59 -26.56 40.30
N GLN A 69 -3.17 -25.29 40.25
CA GLN A 69 -3.83 -24.21 40.98
C GLN A 69 -5.24 -23.97 40.42
N GLU A 70 -6.23 -23.93 41.31
CA GLU A 70 -7.58 -23.51 40.97
C GLU A 70 -7.68 -21.98 40.96
N LEU A 71 -8.16 -21.42 39.84
CA LEU A 71 -8.34 -19.98 39.67
C LEU A 71 -9.83 -19.63 39.62
N ILE A 72 -10.21 -18.52 40.27
CA ILE A 72 -11.58 -18.03 40.26
C ILE A 72 -11.84 -17.29 38.93
N VAL A 73 -12.79 -17.81 38.16
CA VAL A 73 -13.28 -17.13 36.95
C VAL A 73 -14.12 -15.92 37.36
N ARG A 74 -13.60 -14.72 37.12
CA ARG A 74 -14.31 -13.46 37.43
C ARG A 74 -15.38 -13.12 36.40
N GLU A 75 -15.11 -13.42 35.14
CA GLU A 75 -15.98 -13.05 34.03
C GLU A 75 -15.75 -13.99 32.83
N VAL A 76 -16.83 -14.30 32.12
CA VAL A 76 -16.78 -15.01 30.84
C VAL A 76 -17.55 -14.18 29.83
N ARG A 77 -16.91 -13.84 28.71
CA ARG A 77 -17.54 -13.11 27.60
C ARG A 77 -17.47 -13.94 26.33
N VAL A 78 -18.56 -13.98 25.59
CA VAL A 78 -18.56 -14.43 24.20
C VAL A 78 -18.34 -13.20 23.34
N VAL A 79 -17.26 -13.20 22.57
CA VAL A 79 -16.92 -12.11 21.66
C VAL A 79 -17.25 -12.55 20.24
N GLU A 80 -18.18 -11.85 19.59
CA GLU A 80 -18.36 -11.98 18.15
C GLU A 80 -17.24 -11.22 17.45
N ASP A 81 -16.53 -11.88 16.54
CA ASP A 81 -15.48 -11.28 15.73
C ASP A 81 -15.67 -11.67 14.26
N ARG A 82 -15.06 -10.90 13.34
CA ARG A 82 -15.18 -11.09 11.90
C ARG A 82 -13.80 -11.06 11.28
N THR A 83 -13.58 -11.97 10.33
CA THR A 83 -12.38 -11.94 9.49
C THR A 83 -12.29 -10.60 8.77
N THR A 84 -11.13 -9.96 8.85
CA THR A 84 -10.86 -8.73 8.10
C THR A 84 -10.19 -9.07 6.77
N PRO A 85 -10.43 -8.28 5.71
CA PRO A 85 -9.71 -8.47 4.45
C PRO A 85 -8.22 -8.15 4.65
N PRO A 86 -7.33 -8.70 3.80
CA PRO A 86 -5.90 -8.38 3.84
C PRO A 86 -5.67 -6.88 3.79
N PRO A 87 -4.72 -6.35 4.58
CA PRO A 87 -4.43 -4.93 4.59
C PRO A 87 -3.90 -4.49 3.22
N LEU A 88 -4.30 -3.30 2.80
CA LEU A 88 -3.75 -2.69 1.59
C LEU A 88 -2.28 -2.35 1.79
N HIS A 89 -1.51 -2.40 0.71
CA HIS A 89 -0.12 -2.01 0.75
C HIS A 89 0.05 -0.53 1.11
N THR A 90 1.02 -0.22 1.97
CA THR A 90 1.70 1.08 2.03
C THR A 90 2.91 1.08 1.09
N GLN A 91 3.54 2.25 0.88
CA GLN A 91 4.80 2.34 0.11
C GLN A 91 5.86 1.36 0.63
N GLY A 92 6.06 1.29 1.95
CA GLY A 92 7.01 0.38 2.58
C GLY A 92 6.68 -1.09 2.34
N THR A 93 5.43 -1.51 2.55
CA THR A 93 5.03 -2.91 2.32
C THR A 93 5.06 -3.31 0.85
N LEU A 94 4.83 -2.36 -0.08
CA LEU A 94 4.92 -2.62 -1.51
C LEU A 94 6.38 -2.76 -1.94
N LEU A 95 7.29 -1.93 -1.42
CA LEU A 95 8.74 -2.09 -1.62
C LEU A 95 9.23 -3.46 -1.17
N LEU A 96 8.79 -3.92 0.02
CA LEU A 96 9.13 -5.24 0.54
C LEU A 96 8.57 -6.36 -0.36
N THR A 97 7.36 -6.17 -0.88
CA THR A 97 6.74 -7.13 -1.81
C THR A 97 7.51 -7.21 -3.12
N MET A 98 7.88 -6.07 -3.70
CA MET A 98 8.73 -6.01 -4.90
C MET A 98 10.08 -6.69 -4.66
N GLN A 99 10.71 -6.44 -3.51
CA GLN A 99 11.97 -7.10 -3.14
C GLN A 99 11.81 -8.62 -3.06
N ARG A 100 10.77 -9.12 -2.40
CA ARG A 100 10.51 -10.56 -2.27
C ARG A 100 10.26 -11.23 -3.63
N LEU A 101 9.63 -10.52 -4.56
CA LEU A 101 9.35 -11.02 -5.91
C LEU A 101 10.52 -10.83 -6.90
N GLY A 102 11.62 -10.21 -6.48
CA GLY A 102 12.76 -9.93 -7.37
C GLY A 102 12.48 -8.83 -8.40
N LEU A 103 11.52 -7.93 -8.12
CA LEU A 103 11.13 -6.85 -9.03
C LEU A 103 11.93 -5.58 -8.75
N GLY A 104 12.76 -5.19 -9.71
CA GLY A 104 13.67 -4.06 -9.59
C GLY A 104 14.81 -4.30 -8.61
N THR A 105 15.80 -3.40 -8.66
CA THR A 105 16.96 -3.39 -7.78
C THR A 105 16.75 -2.47 -6.59
N LYS A 106 17.71 -2.45 -5.63
CA LYS A 106 17.67 -1.52 -4.48
C LYS A 106 17.52 -0.06 -4.92
N SER A 107 18.09 0.30 -6.07
CA SER A 107 18.08 1.67 -6.60
C SER A 107 16.81 2.00 -7.39
N THR A 108 16.20 1.03 -8.09
CA THR A 108 15.09 1.33 -9.03
C THR A 108 13.70 1.24 -8.41
N ARG A 109 13.51 0.49 -7.31
CA ARG A 109 12.16 0.30 -6.73
C ARG A 109 11.46 1.58 -6.30
N HIS A 110 12.21 2.52 -5.70
CA HIS A 110 11.67 3.81 -5.28
C HIS A 110 11.22 4.64 -6.49
N GLU A 111 12.05 4.67 -7.54
CA GLU A 111 11.73 5.40 -8.78
C GLU A 111 10.52 4.80 -9.51
N ILE A 112 10.39 3.47 -9.52
CA ILE A 112 9.22 2.76 -10.08
C ILE A 112 7.96 3.17 -9.33
N LEU A 113 7.98 3.15 -7.99
CA LEU A 113 6.83 3.58 -7.18
C LEU A 113 6.47 5.05 -7.44
N ASP A 114 7.46 5.93 -7.43
CA ASP A 114 7.25 7.35 -7.72
C ASP A 114 6.67 7.56 -9.12
N LEU A 115 7.08 6.76 -10.10
CA LEU A 115 6.51 6.80 -11.44
C LEU A 115 5.04 6.38 -11.46
N LEU A 116 4.67 5.32 -10.74
CA LEU A 116 3.28 4.85 -10.63
C LEU A 116 2.38 5.91 -9.97
N PHE A 117 2.86 6.59 -8.93
CA PHE A 117 2.15 7.72 -8.31
C PHE A 117 2.07 8.92 -9.26
N ARG A 118 3.19 9.34 -9.87
CA ARG A 118 3.22 10.49 -10.79
C ARG A 118 2.30 10.30 -12.00
N ARG A 119 2.24 9.08 -12.54
CA ARG A 119 1.33 8.71 -13.64
C ARG A 119 -0.12 8.46 -13.20
N GLN A 120 -0.39 8.57 -11.90
CA GLN A 120 -1.73 8.37 -11.33
C GLN A 120 -2.30 6.97 -11.62
N TYR A 121 -1.45 5.93 -11.66
CA TYR A 121 -1.91 4.53 -11.71
C TYR A 121 -2.24 3.98 -10.33
N ILE A 122 -1.62 4.56 -9.30
CA ILE A 122 -1.89 4.26 -7.90
C ILE A 122 -1.98 5.55 -7.08
N GLY A 123 -2.64 5.49 -5.92
CA GLY A 123 -2.77 6.63 -5.03
C GLY A 123 -3.14 6.26 -3.59
N GLY A 124 -3.04 7.25 -2.69
CA GLY A 124 -3.38 7.12 -1.27
C GLY A 124 -2.23 6.62 -0.40
N ARG A 125 -2.36 6.80 0.93
CA ARG A 125 -1.42 6.27 1.93
C ARG A 125 -1.53 4.75 2.05
N SER A 126 -2.76 4.26 2.09
CA SER A 126 -3.11 2.87 1.78
C SER A 126 -3.35 2.80 0.29
N ILE A 127 -2.40 2.19 -0.42
CA ILE A 127 -2.30 2.22 -1.88
C ILE A 127 -3.51 1.53 -2.49
N ARG A 128 -4.17 2.23 -3.40
CA ARG A 128 -5.21 1.70 -4.27
C ARG A 128 -4.86 1.97 -5.71
N THR A 129 -5.25 1.06 -6.60
CA THR A 129 -5.19 1.29 -8.04
C THR A 129 -6.26 2.30 -8.44
N THR A 130 -5.92 3.17 -9.39
CA THR A 130 -6.91 4.00 -10.10
C THR A 130 -7.59 3.15 -11.18
N ALA A 131 -8.72 3.58 -11.72
CA ALA A 131 -9.35 2.94 -12.87
C ALA A 131 -8.43 2.99 -14.08
N ALA A 132 -7.65 4.06 -14.28
CA ALA A 132 -6.61 4.09 -15.30
C ALA A 132 -5.56 2.98 -15.10
N GLY A 133 -5.06 2.81 -13.87
CA GLY A 133 -4.11 1.74 -13.53
C GLY A 133 -4.71 0.35 -13.69
N ARG A 134 -5.94 0.15 -13.21
CA ARG A 134 -6.70 -1.10 -13.36
C ARG A 134 -6.90 -1.45 -14.83
N ALA A 135 -7.37 -0.51 -15.64
CA ALA A 135 -7.63 -0.71 -17.05
C ALA A 135 -6.38 -1.07 -17.83
N LEU A 136 -5.24 -0.44 -17.49
CA LEU A 136 -3.95 -0.76 -18.08
C LEU A 136 -3.54 -2.19 -17.74
N VAL A 137 -3.61 -2.59 -16.48
CA VAL A 137 -3.26 -3.95 -16.06
C VAL A 137 -4.19 -4.97 -16.71
N ASP A 138 -5.51 -4.77 -16.64
CA ASP A 138 -6.50 -5.68 -17.22
C ASP A 138 -6.28 -5.84 -18.73
N ALA A 139 -5.93 -4.75 -19.43
CA ALA A 139 -5.61 -4.81 -20.85
C ALA A 139 -4.31 -5.56 -21.15
N LEU A 140 -3.25 -5.30 -20.39
CA LEU A 140 -1.98 -6.01 -20.57
C LEU A 140 -2.11 -7.49 -20.22
N THR A 141 -2.90 -7.87 -19.20
CA THR A 141 -3.18 -9.27 -18.90
C THR A 141 -3.87 -10.01 -20.05
N ILE A 142 -4.68 -9.33 -20.85
CA ILE A 142 -5.37 -9.94 -22.01
C ILE A 142 -4.44 -10.02 -23.23
N TYR A 143 -3.76 -8.93 -23.58
CA TYR A 143 -3.05 -8.79 -24.86
C TYR A 143 -1.53 -8.90 -24.75
N GLY A 144 -0.99 -9.10 -23.55
CA GLY A 144 0.44 -9.24 -23.29
C GLY A 144 0.67 -9.81 -21.88
N PRO A 145 0.13 -11.00 -21.55
CA PRO A 145 0.22 -11.55 -20.20
C PRO A 145 1.66 -11.66 -19.70
N ASP A 146 2.59 -12.01 -20.60
CA ASP A 146 4.00 -12.21 -20.27
C ASP A 146 4.66 -10.93 -19.71
N VAL A 147 4.33 -9.74 -20.25
CA VAL A 147 4.88 -8.46 -19.71
C VAL A 147 4.32 -8.08 -18.34
N THR A 148 3.21 -8.68 -17.93
CA THR A 148 2.63 -8.46 -16.60
C THR A 148 3.10 -9.47 -15.56
N ASP A 149 3.80 -10.52 -16.00
CA ASP A 149 4.26 -11.57 -15.11
C ASP A 149 5.55 -11.16 -14.36
N PRO A 150 5.58 -11.30 -13.02
CA PRO A 150 6.79 -11.03 -12.24
C PRO A 150 8.02 -11.85 -12.66
N GLU A 151 7.84 -13.08 -13.13
CA GLU A 151 8.94 -13.95 -13.57
C GLU A 151 9.63 -13.39 -14.81
N MET A 152 8.89 -12.84 -15.78
CA MET A 152 9.52 -12.24 -16.96
C MET A 152 10.40 -11.03 -16.59
N THR A 153 9.90 -10.21 -15.66
CA THR A 153 10.68 -9.08 -15.14
C THR A 153 11.92 -9.55 -14.38
N ARG A 154 11.78 -10.60 -13.55
CA ARG A 154 12.90 -11.18 -12.80
C ARG A 154 13.94 -11.78 -13.74
N HIS A 155 13.51 -12.50 -14.78
CA HIS A 155 14.40 -13.07 -15.78
C HIS A 155 15.28 -11.99 -16.41
N LEU A 156 14.71 -10.85 -16.82
CA LEU A 156 15.51 -9.74 -17.35
C LEU A 156 16.54 -9.20 -16.32
N GLU A 157 16.17 -9.06 -15.05
CA GLU A 157 17.09 -8.64 -13.97
C GLU A 157 18.23 -9.66 -13.75
N ASP A 158 17.93 -10.95 -13.82
CA ASP A 158 18.92 -12.03 -13.71
C ASP A 158 19.88 -12.03 -14.90
N ARG A 159 19.37 -11.77 -16.11
CA ARG A 159 20.19 -11.62 -17.33
C ARG A 159 21.09 -10.39 -17.24
N MET A 160 20.61 -9.27 -16.72
CA MET A 160 21.45 -8.09 -16.47
C MET A 160 22.55 -8.38 -15.43
N THR A 161 22.24 -9.16 -14.39
CA THR A 161 23.23 -9.60 -13.40
C THR A 161 24.26 -10.55 -14.01
N ALA A 162 23.83 -11.45 -14.90
CA ALA A 162 24.74 -12.32 -15.65
C ALA A 162 25.74 -11.53 -16.50
N ILE A 163 25.35 -10.39 -17.08
CA ILE A 163 26.29 -9.48 -17.77
C ILE A 163 27.31 -8.92 -16.77
N ALA A 164 26.85 -8.40 -15.63
CA ALA A 164 27.71 -7.81 -14.62
C ALA A 164 28.76 -8.79 -14.06
N GLU A 165 28.41 -10.08 -13.98
CA GLU A 165 29.30 -11.17 -13.55
C GLU A 165 30.09 -11.83 -14.68
N GLY A 166 29.94 -11.38 -15.94
CA GLY A 166 30.64 -11.94 -17.09
C GLY A 166 30.14 -13.32 -17.55
N ARG A 167 28.94 -13.73 -17.11
CA ARG A 167 28.27 -14.99 -17.48
C ARG A 167 27.39 -14.88 -18.74
N ALA A 168 27.13 -13.67 -19.23
CA ALA A 168 26.39 -13.40 -20.46
C ALA A 168 26.95 -12.14 -21.14
N THR A 169 26.77 -12.02 -22.45
CA THR A 169 27.16 -10.82 -23.20
C THR A 169 25.99 -9.85 -23.37
N LEU A 170 26.29 -8.56 -23.53
CA LEU A 170 25.29 -7.53 -23.82
C LEU A 170 24.48 -7.86 -25.09
N ALA A 171 25.15 -8.35 -26.14
CA ALA A 171 24.51 -8.67 -27.41
C ALA A 171 23.46 -9.78 -27.25
N GLU A 172 23.80 -10.88 -26.57
CA GLU A 172 22.89 -12.00 -26.33
C GLU A 172 21.62 -11.56 -25.58
N VAL A 173 21.79 -10.80 -24.48
CA VAL A 173 20.67 -10.36 -23.64
C VAL A 173 19.79 -9.34 -24.39
N VAL A 174 20.39 -8.43 -25.15
CA VAL A 174 19.62 -7.47 -25.96
C VAL A 174 18.85 -8.18 -27.07
N ASP A 175 19.45 -9.16 -27.75
CA ASP A 175 18.78 -9.89 -28.84
C ASP A 175 17.66 -10.80 -28.33
N GLU A 176 17.82 -11.40 -27.16
CA GLU A 176 16.75 -12.08 -26.42
C GLU A 176 15.61 -11.12 -26.08
N SER A 177 15.90 -10.05 -25.34
CA SER A 177 14.87 -9.08 -24.92
C SER A 177 14.13 -8.44 -26.09
N ARG A 178 14.81 -8.17 -27.22
CA ARG A 178 14.18 -7.66 -28.42
C ARG A 178 13.20 -8.65 -29.04
N ARG A 179 13.54 -9.95 -29.07
CA ARG A 179 12.65 -10.99 -29.59
C ARG A 179 11.37 -11.05 -28.75
N ASP A 180 11.51 -11.15 -27.43
CA ASP A 180 10.38 -11.21 -26.50
C ASP A 180 9.47 -9.97 -26.64
N LEU A 181 10.08 -8.77 -26.72
CA LEU A 181 9.33 -7.53 -26.90
C LEU A 181 8.62 -7.47 -28.26
N HIS A 182 9.23 -8.00 -29.32
CA HIS A 182 8.63 -8.02 -30.65
C HIS A 182 7.35 -8.87 -30.68
N GLU A 183 7.34 -10.00 -29.99
CA GLU A 183 6.17 -10.89 -29.88
C GLU A 183 5.02 -10.17 -29.18
N VAL A 184 5.28 -9.57 -28.01
CA VAL A 184 4.26 -8.85 -27.24
C VAL A 184 3.75 -7.61 -27.99
N LEU A 185 4.63 -6.86 -28.65
CA LEU A 185 4.22 -5.69 -29.43
C LEU A 185 3.40 -6.07 -30.67
N ALA A 186 3.66 -7.22 -31.29
CA ALA A 186 2.86 -7.69 -32.41
C ALA A 186 1.40 -7.93 -31.97
N GLU A 187 1.21 -8.62 -30.84
CA GLU A 187 -0.11 -8.91 -30.27
C GLU A 187 -0.87 -7.64 -29.88
N LEU A 188 -0.19 -6.71 -29.19
CA LEU A 188 -0.77 -5.42 -28.79
C LEU A 188 -1.16 -4.55 -29.99
N ARG A 189 -0.35 -4.56 -31.05
CA ARG A 189 -0.64 -3.79 -32.28
C ARG A 189 -1.81 -4.38 -33.06
N ALA A 190 -1.92 -5.70 -33.15
CA ALA A 190 -3.06 -6.35 -33.79
C ALA A 190 -4.40 -5.95 -33.14
N HIS A 191 -4.39 -5.69 -31.83
CA HIS A 191 -5.58 -5.35 -31.04
C HIS A 191 -5.67 -3.87 -30.64
N GLN A 192 -4.89 -2.98 -31.26
CA GLN A 192 -4.82 -1.57 -30.90
C GLN A 192 -6.19 -0.86 -30.83
N PRO A 193 -7.14 -1.04 -31.78
CA PRO A 193 -8.42 -0.35 -31.72
C PRO A 193 -9.25 -0.73 -30.48
N SER A 194 -9.26 -2.02 -30.14
CA SER A 194 -9.96 -2.55 -28.96
C SER A 194 -9.32 -2.04 -27.68
N LEU A 195 -7.98 -2.02 -27.62
CA LEU A 195 -7.22 -1.49 -26.49
C LEU A 195 -7.51 -0.01 -26.23
N VAL A 196 -7.50 0.82 -27.27
CA VAL A 196 -7.79 2.26 -27.17
C VAL A 196 -9.21 2.49 -26.65
N ARG A 197 -10.19 1.73 -27.15
CA ARG A 197 -11.58 1.81 -26.68
C ARG A 197 -11.67 1.44 -25.20
N TRP A 198 -11.09 0.31 -24.80
CA TRP A 198 -11.10 -0.18 -23.42
C TRP A 198 -10.52 0.85 -22.44
N LEU A 199 -9.33 1.38 -22.74
CA LEU A 199 -8.67 2.39 -21.90
C LEU A 199 -9.49 3.69 -21.82
N ARG A 200 -10.14 4.09 -22.92
CA ARG A 200 -11.02 5.27 -22.95
C ARG A 200 -12.26 5.06 -22.08
N ASP A 201 -12.92 3.91 -22.20
CA ASP A 201 -14.14 3.61 -21.46
C ASP A 201 -13.87 3.53 -19.95
N ALA A 202 -12.77 2.89 -19.54
CA ALA A 202 -12.39 2.79 -18.14
C ALA A 202 -11.97 4.14 -17.51
N THR A 203 -11.27 4.99 -18.25
CA THR A 203 -10.92 6.35 -17.78
C THR A 203 -12.11 7.31 -17.78
N PHE A 204 -13.14 7.04 -18.60
CA PHE A 204 -14.39 7.78 -18.58
C PHE A 204 -15.25 7.44 -17.35
N LEU A 205 -15.35 6.17 -16.99
CA LEU A 205 -16.04 5.69 -15.78
C LEU A 205 -15.46 6.30 -14.49
N GLU A 206 -14.16 6.58 -14.44
CA GLU A 206 -13.51 7.23 -13.30
C GLU A 206 -13.85 8.72 -13.15
N LYS A 207 -14.31 9.33 -14.24
CA LYS A 207 -14.72 10.74 -14.29
C LYS A 207 -16.23 10.88 -14.24
N ASP A 208 -17.01 9.83 -14.50
CA ASP A 208 -18.46 9.87 -14.46
C ASP A 208 -18.95 9.41 -13.08
N TYR A 209 -19.19 10.38 -12.21
CA TYR A 209 -19.79 10.10 -10.92
C TYR A 209 -21.29 9.86 -11.05
N GLY A 210 -21.88 9.95 -12.26
CA GLY A 210 -23.27 9.77 -12.69
C GLY A 210 -23.98 11.10 -13.00
N PRO A 211 -25.32 11.09 -13.26
CA PRO A 211 -26.03 12.27 -13.75
C PRO A 211 -26.01 13.42 -12.75
N CYS A 212 -25.97 14.64 -13.29
CA CYS A 212 -26.13 15.88 -12.53
C CYS A 212 -27.58 15.97 -12.03
N ASP A 213 -27.75 16.26 -10.75
CA ASP A 213 -29.04 16.48 -10.12
C ASP A 213 -29.62 17.89 -10.37
N ALA A 214 -28.87 18.75 -11.05
CA ALA A 214 -29.28 20.13 -11.36
C ALA A 214 -29.49 20.41 -12.85
N CYS A 215 -29.15 19.48 -13.75
CA CYS A 215 -29.46 19.64 -15.17
C CYS A 215 -29.60 18.28 -15.88
N PRO A 216 -30.47 18.20 -16.91
CA PRO A 216 -30.83 16.93 -17.55
C PRO A 216 -29.66 16.31 -18.33
N ASP A 217 -28.84 17.12 -19.01
CA ASP A 217 -27.73 16.61 -19.84
C ASP A 217 -26.35 16.72 -19.17
N GLY A 218 -26.30 16.99 -17.86
CA GLY A 218 -25.05 17.12 -17.12
C GLY A 218 -24.59 15.81 -16.51
N ARG A 219 -23.27 15.62 -16.42
CA ARG A 219 -22.65 14.55 -15.63
C ARG A 219 -21.72 15.14 -14.57
N MET A 220 -21.66 14.49 -13.41
CA MET A 220 -20.81 14.92 -12.30
C MET A 220 -19.38 14.42 -12.52
N VAL A 221 -18.42 15.34 -12.56
CA VAL A 221 -17.00 15.03 -12.78
C VAL A 221 -16.14 15.58 -11.64
N ARG A 222 -15.04 14.90 -11.31
CA ARG A 222 -14.09 15.38 -10.29
C ARG A 222 -13.34 16.62 -10.81
N ARG A 223 -13.38 17.70 -10.05
CA ARG A 223 -12.67 18.96 -10.26
C ARG A 223 -11.80 19.29 -9.04
N ARG A 224 -10.79 20.14 -9.20
CA ARG A 224 -9.95 20.66 -8.10
C ARG A 224 -10.23 22.14 -7.89
N ALA A 225 -10.34 22.56 -6.64
CA ALA A 225 -10.43 23.96 -6.26
C ALA A 225 -9.04 24.61 -6.17
N ARG A 226 -8.99 25.94 -6.11
CA ARG A 226 -7.73 26.72 -6.05
C ARG A 226 -6.89 26.40 -4.80
N ASN A 227 -7.53 26.00 -3.70
CA ASN A 227 -6.92 25.56 -2.45
C ASN A 227 -6.64 24.04 -2.39
N GLY A 228 -6.67 23.35 -3.54
CA GLY A 228 -6.15 21.98 -3.68
C GLY A 228 -7.12 20.84 -3.37
N TRP A 229 -8.25 21.08 -2.69
CA TRP A 229 -9.24 20.02 -2.44
C TRP A 229 -10.01 19.63 -3.71
N ALA A 230 -10.36 18.35 -3.78
CA ALA A 230 -11.14 17.78 -4.87
C ALA A 230 -12.64 17.82 -4.55
N PHE A 231 -13.46 18.09 -5.56
CA PHE A 231 -14.90 18.10 -5.45
C PHE A 231 -15.56 17.59 -6.74
N LEU A 232 -16.85 17.31 -6.72
CA LEU A 232 -17.60 16.98 -7.92
C LEU A 232 -18.26 18.24 -8.48
N GLY A 233 -18.03 18.54 -9.76
CA GLY A 233 -18.71 19.62 -10.47
C GLY A 233 -19.31 19.12 -11.77
N CYS A 234 -20.40 19.75 -12.23
CA CYS A 234 -20.99 19.39 -13.53
C CYS A 234 -20.00 19.63 -14.69
N ASN A 235 -19.97 18.73 -15.67
CA ASN A 235 -19.18 18.87 -16.89
C ASN A 235 -19.62 20.08 -17.75
N ARG A 236 -20.88 20.53 -17.67
CA ARG A 236 -21.43 21.68 -18.41
C ARG A 236 -21.11 23.05 -17.81
N PHE A 237 -20.15 23.17 -16.89
CA PHE A 237 -19.68 24.48 -16.42
C PHE A 237 -19.12 25.31 -17.60
N PRO A 238 -19.46 26.61 -17.75
CA PRO A 238 -20.12 27.48 -16.78
C PRO A 238 -21.66 27.47 -16.79
N ALA A 239 -22.30 26.82 -17.77
CA ALA A 239 -23.75 26.77 -17.92
C ALA A 239 -24.46 26.03 -16.77
N CYS A 240 -23.82 25.02 -16.17
CA CYS A 240 -24.27 24.41 -14.91
C CYS A 240 -23.16 24.50 -13.85
N ARG A 241 -23.46 25.16 -12.73
CA ARG A 241 -22.51 25.39 -11.62
C ARG A 241 -22.71 24.45 -10.43
N ARG A 242 -23.45 23.34 -10.61
CA ARG A 242 -23.69 22.36 -9.55
C ARG A 242 -22.38 21.78 -9.03
N ARG A 243 -22.26 21.72 -7.70
CA ARG A 243 -21.11 21.21 -6.97
C ARG A 243 -21.59 20.24 -5.90
N LEU A 244 -20.89 19.14 -5.70
CA LEU A 244 -21.09 18.18 -4.61
C LEU A 244 -19.74 17.88 -3.95
N ARG A 245 -19.76 17.54 -2.67
CA ARG A 245 -18.58 17.04 -1.98
C ARG A 245 -18.34 15.59 -2.36
N LEU A 246 -17.07 15.20 -2.42
CA LEU A 246 -16.63 13.82 -2.60
C LEU A 246 -16.10 13.32 -1.26
N SER A 247 -16.71 12.28 -0.69
CA SER A 247 -16.18 11.66 0.52
C SER A 247 -14.90 10.86 0.22
N ALA A 248 -14.14 10.51 1.26
CA ALA A 248 -12.97 9.62 1.11
C ALA A 248 -13.34 8.22 0.59
N LEU A 249 -14.61 7.82 0.77
CA LEU A 249 -15.19 6.56 0.29
C LEU A 249 -15.81 6.69 -1.11
N GLY A 250 -15.67 7.84 -1.79
CA GLY A 250 -16.20 8.07 -3.13
C GLY A 250 -17.69 8.39 -3.21
N GLN A 251 -18.35 8.64 -2.06
CA GLN A 251 -19.79 8.97 -2.03
C GLN A 251 -20.03 10.45 -2.38
N ARG A 252 -21.17 10.71 -3.03
CA ARG A 252 -21.64 12.08 -3.31
C ARG A 252 -22.31 12.65 -2.07
N LEU A 253 -21.82 13.78 -1.58
CA LEU A 253 -22.41 14.48 -0.44
C LEU A 253 -22.90 15.87 -0.85
N PRO A 254 -23.98 16.40 -0.24
CA PRO A 254 -24.44 17.77 -0.46
C PRO A 254 -23.30 18.77 -0.26
N TRP A 255 -23.37 19.89 -0.98
CA TRP A 255 -22.44 21.00 -0.79
C TRP A 255 -22.78 21.77 0.49
N ALA A 256 -22.34 21.25 1.63
CA ALA A 256 -22.31 21.98 2.89
C ALA A 256 -20.90 22.56 3.11
N GLU A 257 -20.82 23.73 3.74
CA GLU A 257 -19.55 24.22 4.29
C GLU A 257 -19.00 23.14 5.23
N PRO A 258 -17.69 22.85 5.17
CA PRO A 258 -17.12 21.84 6.05
C PRO A 258 -17.37 22.29 7.51
N GLU A 259 -17.99 21.43 8.31
CA GLU A 259 -17.80 21.51 9.76
C GLU A 259 -16.29 21.63 10.00
N ALA A 260 -15.92 22.60 10.84
CA ALA A 260 -14.53 22.91 11.12
C ALA A 260 -13.75 21.61 11.36
N ILE A 261 -12.67 21.42 10.60
CA ILE A 261 -11.74 20.32 10.83
C ILE A 261 -11.35 20.39 12.32
N PRO A 262 -11.61 19.35 13.13
CA PRO A 262 -11.17 19.33 14.52
C PRO A 262 -9.68 19.67 14.55
N GLU A 263 -9.27 20.52 15.47
CA GLU A 263 -7.91 21.08 15.54
C GLU A 263 -6.80 20.01 15.39
N ALA A 264 -7.08 18.78 15.84
CA ALA A 264 -6.25 17.60 15.73
C ALA A 264 -5.91 17.13 14.29
N MET A 265 -6.65 17.57 13.26
CA MET A 265 -6.45 17.18 11.85
C MET A 265 -5.91 18.31 10.97
N ARG A 266 -5.57 19.47 11.54
CA ARG A 266 -4.86 20.52 10.80
C ARG A 266 -3.39 20.14 10.68
N THR A 267 -2.92 19.90 9.44
CA THR A 267 -1.48 19.92 9.18
C THR A 267 -0.92 21.28 9.60
N PRO A 268 0.11 21.34 10.47
CA PRO A 268 0.68 22.61 10.87
C PRO A 268 1.21 23.36 9.64
N PRO A 269 1.11 24.70 9.61
CA PRO A 269 1.63 25.49 8.50
C PRO A 269 3.12 25.19 8.30
N ALA A 270 3.51 24.97 7.05
CA ALA A 270 4.91 24.84 6.70
C ALA A 270 5.64 26.13 7.12
N THR A 271 6.60 25.98 8.02
CA THR A 271 7.47 27.07 8.45
C THR A 271 8.15 27.67 7.21
N PRO A 272 8.09 28.99 6.99
CA PRO A 272 8.81 29.61 5.88
C PRO A 272 10.30 29.37 6.08
N ALA A 273 10.95 28.79 5.06
CA ALA A 273 12.39 28.63 5.03
C ALA A 273 13.04 30.03 4.96
N THR A 274 13.78 30.38 6.00
CA THR A 274 14.89 31.35 5.94
C THR A 274 16.06 30.76 5.17
#